data_AF-A0A6N7D126-F1
#
_entry.id   AF-A0A6N7D126-F1
#
_cell.length_a   1.000
_cell.length_b   1.000
_cell.length_c   1.000
_cell.angle_alpha   90.00
_cell.angle_beta   90.00
_cell.angle_gamma   90.00
#
_symmetry.space_group_name_H-M   'P 1'
#
loop_
_entity.id
_entity.type
_entity.pdbx_description
1 polymer ?
#
loop_
_entity_poly.entity_id
_entity_poly.type
_entity_poly.pdbx_seq_one_letter_code
_entity_poly.pdbx_strand_id
1 'polypeptide(L)'
;MSPDLSAIPSGSSTASPAGQAGRQLSDTLRLPAIASPMLIVSNPDMVIAQCTSGMIGTFPVLNARPQPELSVWLERIETALAQARAEGRPVAPHGVNLVIRAGSDRFADDLAT
;
A
#
# COMPACT_ATOMS: atom_id res chain seq x y z
N MET A 1 -14.33 23.53 42.31
CA MET A 1 -13.65 24.38 41.33
C MET A 1 -13.46 23.55 40.08
N SER A 2 -14.49 23.50 39.22
CA SER A 2 -14.48 22.68 38.01
C SER A 2 -13.73 23.44 36.92
N PRO A 3 -12.80 22.81 36.17
CA PRO A 3 -12.10 23.51 35.11
C PRO A 3 -13.10 23.85 34.00
N ASP A 4 -13.04 25.11 33.55
CA ASP A 4 -13.85 25.66 32.49
C ASP A 4 -13.39 25.06 31.14
N LEU A 5 -14.24 24.22 30.55
CA LEU A 5 -14.01 23.54 29.28
C LEU A 5 -14.28 24.42 28.05
N SER A 6 -14.69 25.67 28.24
CA SER A 6 -14.96 26.62 27.14
C SER A 6 -13.68 27.13 26.43
N ALA A 7 -12.50 26.85 27.00
CA ALA A 7 -11.20 27.27 26.47
C ALA A 7 -10.52 26.24 25.55
N ILE A 8 -11.15 25.10 25.23
CA ILE A 8 -10.61 24.20 24.19
C ILE A 8 -10.86 24.89 22.85
N PRO A 9 -9.81 25.31 22.11
CA PRO A 9 -9.99 25.95 20.83
C PRO A 9 -10.62 24.92 19.88
N SER A 10 -11.76 25.26 19.29
CA SER A 10 -12.34 24.56 18.14
C SER A 10 -11.37 24.72 16.97
N GLY A 11 -10.32 23.89 16.94
CA GLY A 11 -9.31 23.91 15.90
C GLY A 11 -9.98 23.62 14.57
N SER A 12 -10.12 24.65 13.73
CA SER A 12 -10.26 24.47 12.30
C SER A 12 -9.03 23.72 11.83
N SER A 13 -9.19 22.40 11.64
CA SER A 13 -8.11 21.49 11.29
C SER A 13 -7.59 21.83 9.90
N THR A 14 -6.55 22.66 9.83
CA THR A 14 -5.62 22.63 8.72
C THR A 14 -4.91 21.28 8.81
N ALA A 15 -5.34 20.34 7.97
CA ALA A 15 -4.81 18.98 7.99
C ALA A 15 -3.29 19.02 7.75
N SER A 16 -2.52 18.52 8.72
CA SER A 16 -1.11 18.18 8.48
C SER A 16 -1.04 17.19 7.30
N PRO A 17 -0.03 17.26 6.42
CA PRO A 17 0.10 16.35 5.27
C PRO A 17 -0.01 14.86 5.66
N ALA A 18 0.47 14.48 6.85
CA ALA A 18 0.30 13.13 7.39
C ALA A 18 -1.17 12.76 7.71
N GLY A 19 -1.96 13.72 8.20
CA GLY A 19 -3.40 13.55 8.46
C GLY A 19 -4.26 13.57 7.18
N GLN A 20 -3.70 14.02 6.07
CA GLN A 20 -4.33 14.01 4.75
C GLN A 20 -4.09 12.68 4.04
N ALA A 21 -2.86 12.16 4.07
CA ALA A 21 -2.53 10.84 3.54
C ALA A 21 -3.33 9.71 4.23
N GLY A 22 -3.47 9.76 5.56
CA GLY A 22 -4.29 8.79 6.30
C GLY A 22 -5.76 8.79 5.89
N ARG A 23 -6.33 9.95 5.55
CA ARG A 23 -7.70 10.05 5.01
C ARG A 23 -7.79 9.49 3.59
N GLN A 24 -6.87 9.86 2.72
CA GLN A 24 -6.81 9.37 1.34
C GLN A 24 -6.72 7.84 1.26
N LEU A 25 -5.96 7.22 2.16
CA LEU A 25 -5.92 5.77 2.27
C LEU A 25 -7.27 5.22 2.74
N SER A 26 -7.83 5.79 3.82
CA SER A 26 -9.10 5.32 4.42
C SER A 26 -10.27 5.29 3.44
N ASP A 27 -10.30 6.19 2.46
CA ASP A 27 -11.36 6.25 1.43
C ASP A 27 -11.39 5.02 0.50
N THR A 28 -10.27 4.29 0.41
CA THR A 28 -10.14 3.11 -0.47
C THR A 28 -10.16 1.77 0.27
N LEU A 29 -10.11 1.80 1.60
CA LEU A 29 -10.00 0.62 2.45
C LEU A 29 -11.35 0.24 3.05
N ARG A 30 -11.64 -1.06 3.12
CA ARG A 30 -12.75 -1.60 3.91
C ARG A 30 -12.40 -1.74 5.39
N LEU A 31 -11.11 -1.95 5.67
CA LEU A 31 -10.54 -1.99 7.01
C LEU A 31 -9.13 -1.40 6.99
N PRO A 32 -8.69 -0.70 8.05
CA PRO A 32 -7.35 -0.10 8.12
C PRO A 32 -6.28 -1.17 8.39
N ALA A 33 -6.05 -2.05 7.41
CA ALA A 33 -5.13 -3.17 7.53
C ALA A 33 -4.25 -3.33 6.29
N ILE A 34 -3.02 -3.80 6.56
CA ILE A 34 -2.00 -4.13 5.57
C ILE A 34 -1.66 -5.61 5.74
N ALA A 35 -1.75 -6.38 4.66
CA ALA A 35 -1.24 -7.74 4.64
C ALA A 35 0.29 -7.69 4.68
N SER A 36 0.91 -8.37 5.66
CA SER A 36 2.36 -8.41 5.80
C SER A 36 3.03 -9.02 4.55
N PRO A 37 4.16 -8.47 4.08
CA PRO A 37 4.89 -9.03 2.95
C PRO A 37 5.61 -10.31 3.37
N MET A 38 5.13 -11.45 2.88
CA MET A 38 5.65 -12.78 3.24
C MET A 38 6.49 -13.35 2.10
N LEU A 39 7.76 -13.67 2.39
CA LEU A 39 8.66 -14.34 1.44
C LEU A 39 8.03 -15.66 1.00
N ILE A 40 8.13 -16.00 -0.29
CA ILE A 40 7.55 -17.20 -0.94
C ILE A 40 6.01 -17.19 -1.05
N VAL A 41 5.30 -16.61 -0.08
CA VAL A 41 3.83 -16.68 0.00
C VAL A 41 3.15 -15.55 -0.76
N SER A 42 3.57 -14.30 -0.56
CA SER A 42 2.94 -13.13 -1.18
C SER A 42 3.26 -13.06 -2.67
N ASN A 43 2.31 -13.46 -3.52
CA ASN A 43 2.40 -13.45 -4.98
C ASN A 43 1.39 -12.46 -5.62
N PRO A 44 1.41 -12.21 -6.94
CA PRO A 44 0.53 -11.24 -7.57
C PRO A 44 -0.95 -11.54 -7.35
N ASP A 45 -1.37 -12.81 -7.45
CA ASP A 45 -2.77 -13.18 -7.27
C ASP A 45 -3.28 -12.86 -5.86
N MET A 46 -2.46 -13.12 -4.85
CA MET A 46 -2.79 -12.78 -3.47
C MET A 46 -2.89 -11.27 -3.27
N VAL A 47 -1.94 -10.50 -3.82
CA VAL A 47 -1.95 -9.03 -3.72
C VAL A 47 -3.19 -8.46 -4.42
N ILE A 48 -3.53 -8.95 -5.61
CA ILE A 48 -4.72 -8.53 -6.36
C ILE A 48 -6.00 -8.86 -5.56
N ALA A 49 -6.10 -10.07 -5.01
CA ALA A 49 -7.25 -10.47 -4.20
C ALA A 49 -7.40 -9.59 -2.94
N GLN A 50 -6.31 -9.30 -2.24
CA GLN A 50 -6.29 -8.41 -1.07
C GLN A 50 -6.75 -7.00 -1.46
N CYS A 51 -6.12 -6.40 -2.48
CA CYS A 51 -6.44 -5.05 -2.94
C CYS A 51 -7.90 -4.91 -3.39
N THR A 52 -8.41 -5.86 -4.17
CA THR A 52 -9.82 -5.86 -4.62
C THR A 52 -10.83 -6.25 -3.53
N SER A 53 -10.35 -6.73 -2.39
CA SER A 53 -11.17 -6.91 -1.18
C SER A 53 -11.21 -5.66 -0.29
N GLY A 54 -10.44 -4.63 -0.60
CA GLY A 54 -10.33 -3.40 0.20
C GLY A 54 -9.33 -3.47 1.36
N MET A 55 -8.33 -4.35 1.26
CA MET A 55 -7.17 -4.45 2.16
C MET A 55 -5.90 -4.14 1.38
N ILE A 56 -4.91 -3.50 1.99
CA ILE A 56 -3.63 -3.25 1.31
C ILE A 56 -2.88 -4.57 1.16
N GLY A 57 -2.68 -5.00 -0.08
CA GLY A 57 -1.88 -6.17 -0.40
C GLY A 57 -0.41 -5.80 -0.57
N THR A 58 0.51 -6.60 -0.03
CA THR A 58 1.95 -6.35 -0.18
C THR A 58 2.75 -7.61 -0.47
N PHE A 59 3.90 -7.43 -1.12
CA PHE A 59 4.86 -8.50 -1.39
C PHE A 59 6.30 -8.00 -1.27
N PRO A 60 7.27 -8.86 -0.91
CA PRO A 60 8.68 -8.51 -0.95
C PRO A 60 9.24 -8.62 -2.37
N VAL A 61 10.08 -7.67 -2.79
CA VAL A 61 10.76 -7.67 -4.11
C VAL A 61 11.51 -8.97 -4.40
N LEU A 62 12.00 -9.63 -3.35
CA LEU A 62 12.69 -10.90 -3.44
C LEU A 62 11.81 -12.07 -3.87
N ASN A 63 10.48 -11.93 -3.96
CA ASN A 63 9.62 -12.95 -4.54
C ASN A 63 9.63 -12.88 -6.08
N ALA A 64 9.83 -11.69 -6.66
CA ALA A 64 9.99 -11.50 -8.10
C ALA A 64 11.44 -11.80 -8.49
N ARG A 65 11.69 -13.07 -8.87
CA ARG A 65 13.02 -13.54 -9.27
C ARG A 65 12.97 -14.19 -10.65
N PRO A 66 13.88 -13.82 -11.57
CA PRO A 66 14.98 -12.84 -11.43
C PRO A 66 14.49 -11.38 -11.29
N GLN A 67 15.39 -10.41 -11.04
CA GLN A 67 15.00 -9.00 -10.82
C GLN A 67 14.03 -8.42 -11.88
N PRO A 68 14.18 -8.70 -13.19
CA PRO A 68 13.25 -8.22 -14.21
C PRO A 68 11.80 -8.72 -14.07
N GLU A 69 11.56 -9.79 -13.30
CA GLU A 69 10.19 -10.23 -12.99
C GLU A 69 9.43 -9.19 -12.17
N LEU A 70 10.11 -8.27 -11.49
CA LEU A 70 9.45 -7.22 -10.71
C LEU A 70 8.55 -6.35 -11.61
N SER A 71 9.04 -5.93 -12.78
CA SER A 71 8.24 -5.16 -13.75
C SER A 71 7.01 -5.94 -14.22
N VAL A 72 7.18 -7.24 -14.51
CA VAL A 72 6.08 -8.12 -14.94
C VAL A 72 5.02 -8.27 -13.85
N TRP A 73 5.45 -8.41 -12.60
CA TRP A 73 4.54 -8.49 -11.45
C TRP A 73 3.78 -7.19 -11.23
N LEU A 74 4.46 -6.04 -11.30
CA LEU A 74 3.85 -4.72 -11.16
C LEU A 74 2.83 -4.47 -12.26
N GLU A 75 3.18 -4.70 -13.52
CA GLU A 75 2.27 -4.55 -14.65
C GLU A 75 1.01 -5.42 -14.49
N ARG A 76 1.18 -6.69 -14.08
CA ARG A 76 0.07 -7.60 -13.82
C ARG A 76 -0.85 -7.10 -12.70
N ILE A 77 -0.27 -6.66 -11.58
CA ILE A 77 -1.04 -6.12 -10.44
C ILE A 77 -1.77 -4.86 -10.88
N GLU A 78 -1.08 -3.88 -11.45
CA GLU A 78 -1.66 -2.60 -11.85
C GLU A 78 -2.77 -2.76 -12.89
N THR A 79 -2.58 -3.64 -13.87
CA THR A 79 -3.60 -3.94 -14.88
C THR A 79 -4.87 -4.52 -14.26
N ALA A 80 -4.74 -5.53 -13.39
CA ALA A 80 -5.88 -6.15 -12.71
C ALA A 80 -6.59 -5.16 -11.78
N LEU A 81 -5.84 -4.32 -11.07
CA LEU A 81 -6.41 -3.29 -10.21
C LEU A 81 -7.10 -2.18 -11.02
N ALA A 82 -6.57 -1.81 -12.18
CA ALA A 82 -7.21 -0.85 -13.09
C ALA A 82 -8.54 -1.39 -13.63
N GLN A 83 -8.58 -2.66 -14.05
CA GLN A 83 -9.81 -3.33 -14.46
C GLN A 83 -10.86 -3.35 -13.34
N ALA A 84 -10.47 -3.74 -12.12
CA ALA A 84 -11.39 -3.75 -10.98
C ALA A 84 -11.95 -2.34 -10.67
N ARG A 85 -11.14 -1.27 -10.81
CA ARG A 85 -11.63 0.12 -10.68
C ARG A 85 -12.63 0.48 -11.78
N ALA A 86 -12.38 0.08 -13.02
CA ALA A 86 -13.30 0.32 -14.14
C ALA A 86 -14.65 -0.41 -13.97
N GLU A 87 -14.64 -1.56 -13.29
CA GLU A 87 -15.84 -2.30 -12.88
C GLU A 87 -16.58 -1.67 -11.66
N GLY A 88 -16.06 -0.57 -11.11
CA GLY A 88 -16.64 0.10 -9.94
C GLY A 88 -16.41 -0.65 -8.62
N ARG A 89 -15.47 -1.59 -8.57
CA ARG A 89 -15.13 -2.31 -7.33
C ARG A 89 -14.23 -1.43 -6.46
N PRO A 90 -14.34 -1.51 -5.12
CA PRO A 90 -13.38 -0.86 -4.24
C PRO A 90 -12.00 -1.51 -4.43
N VAL A 91 -10.98 -0.67 -4.61
CA VAL A 91 -9.60 -1.11 -4.82
C VAL A 91 -8.67 -0.37 -3.88
N ALA A 92 -8.16 -1.09 -2.89
CA ALA A 92 -7.09 -0.63 -2.02
C ALA A 92 -5.75 -0.55 -2.78
N PRO A 93 -4.81 0.30 -2.35
CA PRO A 93 -3.47 0.34 -2.92
C PRO A 93 -2.71 -0.98 -2.65
N HIS A 94 -1.70 -1.24 -3.46
CA HIS A 94 -0.71 -2.29 -3.18
C HIS A 94 0.57 -1.68 -2.63
N GLY A 95 1.42 -2.49 -2.02
CA GLY A 95 2.73 -2.07 -1.52
C GLY A 95 3.83 -3.08 -1.85
N VAL A 96 5.05 -2.57 -1.96
CA VAL A 96 6.24 -3.36 -2.27
C VAL A 96 7.24 -3.21 -1.14
N ASN A 97 7.68 -4.33 -0.56
CA ASN A 97 8.70 -4.33 0.48
C ASN A 97 10.09 -4.50 -0.16
N LEU A 98 10.87 -3.43 -0.15
CA LEU A 98 12.25 -3.41 -0.65
C LEU A 98 13.19 -4.05 0.38
N VAL A 99 13.85 -5.15 0.00
CA VAL A 99 14.79 -5.84 0.89
C VAL A 99 16.20 -5.33 0.65
N ILE A 100 16.75 -4.63 1.64
CA ILE A 100 18.07 -4.01 1.56
C ILE A 100 19.10 -4.94 2.19
N ARG A 101 20.18 -5.23 1.45
CA ARG A 101 21.36 -5.93 1.95
C ARG A 101 22.61 -5.18 1.51
N ALA A 102 23.52 -4.95 2.45
CA ALA A 102 24.81 -4.34 2.13
C ALA A 102 25.57 -5.15 1.06
N GLY A 103 26.18 -4.46 0.10
CA GLY A 103 26.91 -5.08 -1.02
C GLY A 103 26.01 -5.82 -2.00
N SER A 104 24.80 -5.32 -2.27
CA SER A 104 23.88 -5.85 -3.26
C SER A 104 23.39 -4.71 -4.15
N ASP A 105 23.52 -4.85 -5.47
CA ASP A 105 22.98 -3.87 -6.41
C ASP A 105 21.45 -3.93 -6.49
N ARG A 106 20.89 -5.05 -6.01
CA ARG A 106 19.45 -5.36 -6.01
C ARG A 106 18.55 -4.22 -5.51
N PHE A 107 18.94 -3.48 -4.47
CA PHE A 107 18.12 -2.36 -3.98
C PHE A 107 18.00 -1.23 -4.99
N ALA A 108 19.11 -0.86 -5.63
CA ALA A 108 19.11 0.18 -6.65
C ALA A 108 18.33 -0.28 -7.89
N ASP A 109 18.50 -1.54 -8.29
CA ASP A 109 17.76 -2.13 -9.42
C ASP A 109 16.25 -2.17 -9.15
N ASP A 110 15.84 -2.64 -7.96
CA ASP A 110 14.41 -2.69 -7.58
C ASP A 110 13.79 -1.29 -7.44
N LEU A 111 14.57 -0.28 -7.04
CA LEU A 111 14.10 1.11 -6.94
C LEU A 111 13.97 1.80 -8.31
N ALA A 112 14.77 1.37 -9.29
CA ALA A 112 14.75 1.89 -10.66
C ALA A 112 13.72 1.20 -11.57
N THR A 113 12.96 0.23 -11.02
CA THR A 113 11.90 -0.49 -11.73
C THR A 113 10.66 0.37 -11.91
#